data_AF-A0A7J2SQY6-F1
#
_entry.id   AF-A0A7J2SQY6-F1
#
_cell.length_a   1.000
_cell.length_b   1.000
_cell.length_c   1.000
_cell.angle_alpha   90.00
_cell.angle_beta   90.00
_cell.angle_gamma   90.00
#
_symmetry.space_group_name_H-M   'P 1'
#
loop_
_entity.id
_entity.type
_entity.pdbx_description
1 polymer ?
#
loop_
_entity_poly.entity_id
_entity_poly.type
_entity_poly.pdbx_seq_one_letter_code
_entity_poly.pdbx_strand_id
1 'polypeptide(L)'
;MLKDVSFRAAPLTRLDARKMVSSINAYPILLGVRGEKRKDIEGIVDVLLRVGKLIEKMDDISDVELNPLMVYGYGKGVKAVDVRILLKRKEEKT
;
A
#
# COMPACT_ATOMS: atom_id res chain seq x y z
N MET A 1 10.94 17.23 -8.27
CA MET A 1 11.55 15.91 -7.98
C MET A 1 10.49 14.86 -8.23
N LEU A 2 10.69 13.95 -9.20
CA LEU A 2 9.76 12.83 -9.37
C LEU A 2 9.92 11.89 -8.17
N LYS A 3 8.88 11.79 -7.34
CA LYS A 3 8.79 10.82 -6.23
C LYS A 3 8.61 9.42 -6.84
N ASP A 4 9.32 8.42 -6.34
CA ASP A 4 9.17 7.02 -6.77
C ASP A 4 7.87 6.44 -6.19
N VAL A 5 6.76 6.71 -6.87
CA VAL A 5 5.40 6.37 -6.43
C VAL A 5 4.56 5.89 -7.60
N SER A 6 3.55 5.08 -7.31
CA SER A 6 2.54 4.64 -8.29
C SER A 6 1.14 4.88 -7.75
N PHE A 7 0.21 5.22 -8.65
CA PHE A 7 -1.18 5.53 -8.30
C PHE A 7 -2.14 4.68 -9.11
N ARG A 8 -3.25 4.29 -8.48
CA ARG A 8 -4.42 3.67 -9.11
C ARG A 8 -5.69 4.20 -8.47
N ALA A 9 -6.74 4.30 -9.27
CA ALA A 9 -8.07 4.54 -8.78
C ALA A 9 -8.63 3.25 -8.16
N ALA A 10 -9.48 3.39 -7.16
CA ALA A 10 -10.34 2.30 -6.69
C ALA A 10 -11.49 2.06 -7.69
N PRO A 11 -12.02 0.83 -7.79
CA PRO A 11 -11.62 -0.35 -7.02
C PRO A 11 -10.31 -1.01 -7.51
N LEU A 12 -9.50 -1.52 -6.60
CA LEU A 12 -8.24 -2.21 -6.95
C LEU A 12 -8.43 -3.71 -7.15
N THR A 13 -7.96 -4.24 -8.29
CA THR A 13 -7.77 -5.68 -8.46
C THR A 13 -6.39 -6.13 -7.96
N ARG A 14 -6.21 -7.44 -7.72
CA ARG A 14 -4.90 -8.00 -7.38
C ARG A 14 -3.86 -7.77 -8.48
N LEU A 15 -4.29 -7.76 -9.74
CA LEU A 15 -3.43 -7.43 -10.88
C LEU A 15 -2.95 -5.97 -10.83
N ASP A 16 -3.84 -5.04 -10.48
CA ASP A 16 -3.49 -3.63 -10.31
C ASP A 16 -2.50 -3.42 -9.18
N ALA A 17 -2.75 -4.03 -8.02
CA ALA A 17 -1.86 -3.95 -6.87
C ALA A 17 -0.46 -4.50 -7.19
N ARG A 18 -0.36 -5.65 -7.88
CA ARG A 18 0.93 -6.18 -8.35
C ARG A 18 1.63 -5.21 -9.30
N LYS A 19 0.90 -4.64 -10.27
CA LYS A 19 1.45 -3.67 -11.23
C LYS A 19 1.95 -2.41 -10.54
N MET A 20 1.24 -1.90 -9.54
CA MET A 20 1.66 -0.75 -8.73
C MET A 20 2.98 -1.00 -8.02
N VAL A 21 3.14 -2.19 -7.42
CA VAL A 21 4.38 -2.57 -6.71
C VAL A 21 5.52 -2.80 -7.70
N SER A 22 5.26 -3.40 -8.87
CA SER A 22 6.31 -3.65 -9.86
C SER A 22 6.71 -2.42 -10.68
N SER A 23 5.91 -1.35 -10.67
CA SER A 23 6.16 -0.15 -11.47
C SER A 23 7.05 0.90 -10.80
N ILE A 24 7.33 0.78 -9.50
CA ILE A 24 8.25 1.69 -8.81
C ILE A 24 9.69 1.34 -9.14
N ASN A 25 10.56 2.35 -9.24
CA ASN A 25 11.98 2.19 -9.54
C ASN A 25 12.70 1.38 -8.45
N ALA A 26 12.23 1.43 -7.21
CA ALA A 26 12.76 0.64 -6.10
C ALA A 26 12.35 -0.84 -6.10
N TYR A 27 11.50 -1.30 -7.04
CA TYR A 27 11.05 -2.69 -7.10
C TYR A 27 12.18 -3.74 -7.10
N PRO A 28 13.33 -3.55 -7.79
CA PRO A 28 14.45 -4.49 -7.73
C PRO A 28 14.98 -4.72 -6.30
N ILE A 29 14.87 -3.75 -5.39
CA ILE A 29 15.26 -3.90 -3.99
C ILE A 29 14.33 -4.90 -3.28
N LEU A 30 13.05 -4.92 -3.63
CA LEU A 30 12.08 -5.90 -3.09
C LEU A 30 12.35 -7.32 -3.59
N LEU A 31 12.99 -7.48 -4.76
CA LEU A 31 13.42 -8.77 -5.27
C LEU A 31 14.68 -9.30 -4.57
N GLY A 32 15.35 -8.47 -3.78
CA GLY A 32 16.63 -8.77 -3.14
C GLY A 32 17.82 -8.36 -4.01
N VAL A 33 18.94 -8.02 -3.37
CA VAL A 33 20.20 -7.68 -4.03
C VAL A 33 21.30 -8.63 -3.59
N ARG A 34 22.20 -9.04 -4.51
CA ARG A 34 23.44 -9.77 -4.19
C ARG A 34 23.27 -10.97 -3.24
N GLY A 35 22.38 -11.92 -3.58
CA GLY A 35 22.17 -13.13 -2.79
C GLY A 35 21.22 -12.97 -1.61
N GLU A 36 20.71 -11.76 -1.34
CA GLU A 36 19.61 -11.57 -0.40
C GLU A 36 18.32 -12.25 -0.89
N LYS A 37 17.54 -12.77 0.05
CA LYS A 37 16.20 -13.28 -0.24
C LYS A 37 15.25 -12.12 -0.55
N ARG A 38 14.36 -12.32 -1.52
CA ARG A 38 13.28 -11.38 -1.82
C ARG A 38 12.42 -11.06 -0.58
N LYS A 39 11.85 -9.86 -0.56
CA LYS A 39 10.87 -9.42 0.42
C LYS A 39 9.50 -10.06 0.17
N ASP A 40 8.61 -9.95 1.14
CA ASP A 40 7.24 -10.43 1.03
C ASP A 40 6.35 -9.47 0.21
N ILE A 41 6.52 -9.52 -1.11
CA ILE A 41 5.76 -8.70 -2.06
C ILE A 41 4.27 -9.01 -2.01
N GLU A 42 3.87 -10.26 -1.74
CA GLU A 42 2.46 -10.61 -1.58
C GLU A 42 1.84 -9.93 -0.36
N GLY A 43 2.61 -9.80 0.73
CA GLY A 43 2.17 -9.03 1.89
C GLY A 43 1.85 -7.57 1.55
N ILE A 44 2.63 -6.93 0.67
CA ILE A 44 2.35 -5.56 0.19
C ILE A 44 1.07 -5.54 -0.63
N VAL A 45 0.92 -6.48 -1.58
CA VAL A 45 -0.27 -6.60 -2.43
C VAL A 45 -1.54 -6.80 -1.60
N ASP A 46 -1.47 -7.65 -0.58
CA ASP A 46 -2.60 -7.90 0.32
C ASP A 46 -2.98 -6.68 1.14
N VAL A 47 -1.99 -5.90 1.60
CA VAL A 47 -2.24 -4.61 2.28
C VAL A 47 -2.96 -3.64 1.35
N LEU A 48 -2.47 -3.46 0.11
CA LEU A 48 -3.10 -2.55 -0.87
C LEU A 48 -4.57 -2.95 -1.13
N LEU A 49 -4.85 -4.24 -1.31
CA LEU A 49 -6.21 -4.73 -1.53
C LEU A 49 -7.11 -4.54 -0.30
N ARG A 50 -6.60 -4.77 0.91
CA ARG A 50 -7.37 -4.62 2.16
C ARG A 50 -7.67 -3.17 2.46
N VAL A 51 -6.69 -2.28 2.28
CA VAL A 51 -6.86 -0.83 2.46
C VAL A 51 -7.80 -0.27 1.40
N GLY A 52 -7.64 -0.65 0.13
CA GLY A 52 -8.57 -0.25 -0.93
C GLY A 52 -10.02 -0.63 -0.60
N LYS A 53 -10.25 -1.89 -0.19
CA LYS A 53 -11.57 -2.36 0.27
C LYS A 53 -12.09 -1.64 1.52
N LEU A 54 -11.21 -1.22 2.43
CA LEU A 54 -11.61 -0.47 3.62
C LEU A 54 -12.16 0.90 3.21
N ILE A 55 -11.43 1.62 2.35
CA ILE A 55 -11.82 2.95 1.85
C ILE A 55 -13.11 2.87 1.02
N GLU A 56 -13.26 1.84 0.19
CA GLU A 56 -14.51 1.60 -0.58
C GLU A 56 -15.75 1.39 0.31
N LYS A 57 -15.57 0.87 1.53
CA LYS A 57 -16.67 0.55 2.44
C LYS A 57 -16.97 1.62 3.47
N MET A 58 -16.03 2.53 3.70
CA MET A 58 -16.09 3.50 4.80
C MET A 58 -16.14 4.90 4.22
N ASP A 59 -17.36 5.39 3.98
CA ASP A 59 -17.57 6.72 3.39
C ASP A 59 -17.01 7.86 4.24
N ASP A 60 -16.83 7.67 5.55
CA ASP A 60 -16.30 8.70 6.44
C ASP A 60 -14.78 8.85 6.39
N ILE A 61 -14.05 7.94 5.73
CA ILE A 61 -12.59 8.00 5.62
C ILE A 61 -12.20 8.82 4.39
N SER A 62 -11.36 9.84 4.57
CA SER A 62 -10.76 10.59 3.45
C SER A 62 -9.44 9.97 3.01
N ASP A 63 -8.59 9.60 3.97
CA ASP A 63 -7.23 9.12 3.71
C ASP A 63 -6.81 8.04 4.71
N VAL A 64 -6.04 7.07 4.22
CA VAL A 64 -5.32 6.09 5.05
C VAL A 64 -3.86 6.11 4.64
N GLU A 65 -2.96 6.40 5.58
CA GLU A 65 -1.53 6.39 5.38
C GLU A 65 -0.88 5.32 6.26
N LEU A 66 -0.12 4.42 5.64
CA LEU A 66 0.70 3.41 6.31
C LEU A 66 2.18 3.78 6.12
N ASN A 67 2.77 4.48 7.09
CA ASN A 67 4.11 5.01 6.95
C ASN A 67 4.85 5.04 8.31
N PRO A 68 5.78 4.11 8.58
CA PRO A 68 6.31 3.10 7.66
C PRO A 68 5.51 1.78 7.65
N LEU A 69 5.45 1.15 6.48
CA LEU A 69 5.08 -0.27 6.32
C LEU A 69 6.36 -1.10 6.21
N MET A 70 6.66 -1.88 7.25
CA MET A 70 7.82 -2.76 7.26
C MET A 70 7.53 -4.06 6.49
N VAL A 71 8.41 -4.41 5.55
CA VAL A 71 8.29 -5.62 4.73
C VAL A 71 9.41 -6.59 5.09
N TYR A 72 9.04 -7.78 5.57
CA TYR A 72 9.99 -8.82 5.97
C TYR A 72 10.38 -9.69 4.78
N GLY A 73 11.26 -10.67 5.01
CA GLY A 73 11.64 -11.64 3.97
C GLY A 73 10.45 -12.48 3.50
N TYR A 74 10.55 -13.06 2.31
CA TYR A 74 9.49 -13.89 1.71
C TYR A 74 8.87 -14.90 2.69
N GLY A 75 7.54 -14.89 2.79
CA GLY A 75 6.77 -15.76 3.67
C GLY A 75 6.71 -15.30 5.13
N LYS A 76 7.31 -14.15 5.47
CA LYS A 76 7.27 -13.56 6.82
C LYS A 76 6.32 -12.37 6.94
N GLY A 77 5.65 -11.98 5.85
CA GLY A 77 4.62 -10.96 5.84
C GLY A 77 5.14 -9.51 5.99
N VAL A 78 4.23 -8.65 6.43
CA VAL A 78 4.43 -7.20 6.56
C VAL A 78 3.83 -6.69 7.87
N LYS A 79 4.31 -5.54 8.36
CA LYS A 79 3.80 -4.88 9.56
C LYS A 79 3.71 -3.38 9.36
N ALA A 80 2.51 -2.81 9.51
CA ALA A 80 2.36 -1.37 9.65
C ALA A 80 2.89 -0.96 11.02
N VAL A 81 3.91 -0.10 11.06
CA VAL A 81 4.53 0.37 12.30
C VAL A 81 3.76 1.58 12.83
N ASP A 82 3.31 2.44 11.93
CA ASP A 82 2.46 3.59 12.20
C ASP A 82 1.35 3.69 11.15
N VAL A 83 0.20 4.22 11.58
CA VAL A 83 -1.01 4.35 10.77
C VAL A 83 -1.70 5.67 11.09
N ARG A 84 -1.94 6.48 10.07
CA ARG A 84 -2.75 7.69 10.18
C ARG A 84 -4.01 7.56 9.33
N ILE A 85 -5.16 7.84 9.92
CA ILE A 85 -6.46 7.86 9.23
C ILE A 85 -7.03 9.27 9.36
N LEU A 86 -7.37 9.87 8.22
CA LEU A 86 -8.09 11.14 8.18
C LEU A 86 -9.56 10.86 7.85
N LEU A 87 -10.44 11.55 8.55
CA LEU A 87 -11.87 11.47 8.33
C LEU A 87 -12.33 12.64 7.46
N LYS A 88 -13.32 12.42 6.61
CA LYS A 88 -13.98 13.47 5.86
C LYS A 88 -14.57 14.47 6.85
N ARG A 89 -14.36 15.76 6.58
CA ARG A 89 -15.03 16.83 7.33
C ARG A 89 -16.53 16.69 7.08
N LYS A 90 -17.34 16.55 8.13
CA LYS A 90 -18.79 16.63 7.99
C LYS A 90 -19.13 18.03 7.47
N GLU A 91 -19.83 18.10 6.35
CA GLU A 91 -20.44 19.37 5.93
C GLU A 91 -21.50 19.73 6.98
N GLU A 92 -21.31 20.85 7.67
CA GLU A 92 -22.39 21.45 8.46
C GLU A 92 -23.47 21.88 7.46
N LYS A 93 -24.59 21.15 7.45
CA LYS A 93 -25.78 21.58 6.72
C LYS A 93 -26.30 22.83 7.41
N THR A 94 -26.00 24.00 6.85
CA THR A 94 -26.69 25.26 7.15
C THR A 94 -28.12 25.22 6.62
#